data_AF-A0A8C8JZM8-F1
#
_entry.id   AF-A0A8C8JZM8-F1
#
_cell.length_a   1.000
_cell.length_b   1.000
_cell.length_c   1.000
_cell.angle_alpha   90.00
_cell.angle_beta   90.00
_cell.angle_gamma   90.00
#
_symmetry.space_group_name_H-M   'P 1'
#
loop_
_entity.id
_entity.type
_entity.pdbx_description
1 polymer ?
#
loop_
_entity_poly.entity_id
_entity_poly.type
_entity_poly.pdbx_seq_one_letter_code
_entity_poly.pdbx_strand_id
1 'polypeptide(L)'
;MEQFDSISTVLRGPTVRRPTVTDMDTTALIYKVLCAHNGSFELGELRANISTMEDDLESVLGNQEMFTRAVSKGNKLIVAKTKMRLCRANGCSGCSNLHLCKFYLYGTCPSNQRQGCRLCHELTSEHNIRVLREHYLEELGRKELCTLLLQNDNALLPPVCFTYNKGSGEYGYCPDKGSCRRLHICERYITGTCAAEVDCDRSHDFYEPHPLNTLQQRGVPNELVASMLSTYRNIQAIGHTNDIVCVNQSNSSSKHLQML
;
A
#
# COMPACT_ATOMS: atom_id res chain seq x y z
N MET A 1 56.56 -28.02 -5.19
CA MET A 1 56.26 -26.73 -4.55
C MET A 1 55.59 -25.88 -5.62
N GLU A 2 54.30 -26.14 -5.85
CA GLU A 2 53.50 -25.43 -6.85
C GLU A 2 52.38 -24.69 -6.11
N GLN A 3 52.38 -23.37 -6.24
CA GLN A 3 51.36 -22.48 -5.68
C GLN A 3 50.15 -22.46 -6.63
N PHE A 4 48.99 -22.86 -6.12
CA PHE A 4 47.70 -22.58 -6.76
C PHE A 4 47.16 -21.26 -6.18
N ASP A 5 47.19 -20.20 -7.00
CA ASP A 5 46.48 -18.96 -6.72
C ASP A 5 44.97 -19.19 -6.81
N SER A 6 44.30 -19.11 -5.67
CA SER A 6 42.84 -19.17 -5.58
C SER A 6 42.26 -17.79 -5.88
N ILE A 7 41.70 -17.62 -7.08
CA ILE A 7 40.93 -16.43 -7.46
C ILE A 7 39.65 -16.41 -6.62
N SER A 8 39.60 -15.51 -5.64
CA SER A 8 38.38 -15.19 -4.89
C SER A 8 37.46 -14.35 -5.79
N THR A 9 36.48 -15.01 -6.40
CA THR A 9 35.37 -14.33 -7.09
C THR A 9 34.47 -13.69 -6.05
N VAL A 10 34.67 -12.39 -5.80
CA VAL A 10 33.75 -11.56 -5.03
C VAL A 10 32.40 -11.56 -5.76
N LEU A 11 31.43 -12.31 -5.24
CA LEU A 11 30.03 -12.21 -5.63
C LEU A 11 29.53 -10.81 -5.28
N ARG A 12 29.59 -9.88 -6.25
CA ARG A 12 28.90 -8.60 -6.16
C ARG A 12 27.41 -8.90 -6.01
N GLY A 13 26.81 -8.48 -4.91
CA GLY A 13 25.35 -8.42 -4.78
C GLY A 13 24.74 -7.62 -5.94
N PRO A 14 23.44 -7.77 -6.22
CA PRO A 14 22.80 -7.13 -7.37
C PRO A 14 23.10 -5.63 -7.34
N THR A 15 23.85 -5.18 -8.33
CA THR A 15 24.13 -3.76 -8.53
C THR A 15 22.81 -3.14 -8.97
N VAL A 16 22.15 -2.42 -8.08
CA VAL A 16 20.95 -1.66 -8.43
C VAL A 16 21.40 -0.59 -9.42
N ARG A 17 21.10 -0.81 -10.71
CA ARG A 17 21.37 0.19 -11.76
C ARG A 17 20.68 1.49 -11.36
N ARG A 18 21.34 2.64 -11.57
CA ARG A 18 20.65 3.92 -11.39
C ARG A 18 19.44 3.96 -12.34
N PRO A 19 18.26 4.41 -11.89
CA PRO A 19 17.10 4.52 -12.76
C PRO A 19 17.42 5.40 -13.97
N THR A 20 17.08 4.92 -15.15
CA THR A 20 17.11 5.68 -16.41
C THR A 20 15.86 6.57 -16.51
N VAL A 21 15.85 7.53 -17.45
CA VAL A 21 14.64 8.32 -17.74
C VAL A 21 13.47 7.42 -18.12
N THR A 22 13.72 6.40 -18.93
CA THR A 22 12.72 5.38 -19.30
C THR A 22 12.18 4.62 -18.09
N ASP A 23 13.02 4.31 -17.09
CA ASP A 23 12.56 3.66 -15.85
C ASP A 23 11.63 4.58 -15.05
N MET A 24 11.89 5.90 -15.06
CA MET A 24 11.06 6.90 -14.37
C MET A 24 9.69 7.06 -15.05
N ASP A 25 9.67 7.18 -16.38
CA ASP A 25 8.43 7.32 -17.16
C ASP A 25 7.58 6.04 -17.07
N THR A 26 8.23 4.87 -17.19
CA THR A 26 7.57 3.56 -17.03
C THR A 26 6.99 3.42 -15.62
N THR A 27 7.72 3.86 -14.59
CA THR A 27 7.25 3.87 -13.21
C THR A 27 5.96 4.68 -13.06
N ALA A 28 5.95 5.92 -13.55
CA ALA A 28 4.80 6.81 -13.43
C ALA A 28 3.57 6.21 -14.12
N LEU A 29 3.76 5.63 -15.31
CA LEU A 29 2.71 4.94 -16.06
C LEU A 29 2.16 3.72 -15.30
N ILE A 30 3.02 2.88 -14.70
CA ILE A 30 2.58 1.75 -13.89
C ILE A 30 1.74 2.25 -12.70
N TYR A 31 2.21 3.24 -11.95
CA TYR A 31 1.41 3.79 -10.85
C TYR A 31 0.05 4.31 -11.32
N LYS A 32 0.01 4.97 -12.48
CA LYS A 32 -1.22 5.49 -13.08
C LYS A 32 -2.24 4.38 -13.31
N VAL A 33 -1.82 3.31 -13.99
CA VAL A 33 -2.66 2.13 -14.26
C VAL A 33 -3.10 1.47 -12.95
N LEU A 34 -2.16 1.16 -12.06
CA LEU A 34 -2.50 0.50 -10.79
C LEU A 34 -3.51 1.31 -9.97
N CYS A 35 -3.33 2.63 -9.84
CA CYS A 35 -4.21 3.48 -9.05
C CYS A 35 -5.59 3.67 -9.69
N ALA A 36 -5.68 3.63 -11.03
CA ALA A 36 -6.95 3.59 -11.75
C ALA A 36 -7.73 2.28 -11.48
N HIS A 37 -7.01 1.20 -11.19
CA HIS A 37 -7.56 -0.13 -10.85
C HIS A 37 -7.48 -0.44 -9.35
N ASN A 38 -7.87 0.51 -8.49
CA ASN A 38 -7.93 0.33 -7.03
C ASN A 38 -6.60 -0.04 -6.35
N GLY A 39 -5.47 0.37 -6.94
CA GLY A 39 -4.14 0.24 -6.37
C GLY A 39 -3.44 -1.09 -6.68
N SER A 40 -4.04 -1.95 -7.49
CA SER A 40 -3.48 -3.23 -7.91
C SER A 40 -4.04 -3.69 -9.25
N PHE A 41 -3.24 -4.36 -10.07
CA PHE A 41 -3.70 -4.85 -11.37
C PHE A 41 -3.06 -6.18 -11.74
N GLU A 42 -3.70 -6.94 -12.62
CA GLU A 42 -3.16 -8.22 -13.07
C GLU A 42 -1.92 -8.01 -13.93
N LEU A 43 -0.87 -8.80 -13.69
CA LEU A 43 0.41 -8.66 -14.38
C LEU A 43 0.28 -8.91 -15.89
N GLY A 44 -0.55 -9.88 -16.31
CA GLY A 44 -0.81 -10.15 -17.73
C GLY A 44 -1.46 -8.96 -18.43
N GLU A 45 -2.50 -8.40 -17.82
CA GLU A 45 -3.20 -7.21 -18.32
C GLU A 45 -2.31 -5.97 -18.28
N LEU A 46 -1.48 -5.80 -17.25
CA LEU A 46 -0.54 -4.69 -17.14
C LEU A 46 0.45 -4.69 -18.32
N ARG A 47 0.98 -5.86 -18.67
CA ARG A 47 1.86 -6.05 -19.84
C ARG A 47 1.18 -5.70 -21.15
N ALA A 48 -0.09 -6.07 -21.29
CA ALA A 48 -0.86 -5.77 -22.50
C ALA A 48 -1.16 -4.27 -22.66
N ASN A 49 -1.25 -3.53 -21.55
CA ASN A 49 -1.64 -2.10 -21.55
C ASN A 49 -0.45 -1.14 -21.53
N ILE A 50 0.77 -1.59 -21.23
CA ILE A 50 1.96 -0.74 -21.15
C ILE A 50 2.85 -0.97 -22.37
N SER A 51 3.02 0.07 -23.18
CA SER A 51 3.96 0.07 -24.32
C SER A 51 5.38 0.36 -23.84
N THR A 52 6.05 -0.64 -23.26
CA THR A 52 7.47 -0.58 -22.88
C THR A 52 8.15 -1.92 -23.16
N MET A 53 9.48 -1.95 -23.15
CA MET A 53 10.24 -3.20 -23.34
C MET A 53 10.07 -4.11 -22.11
N GLU A 54 9.90 -5.42 -22.32
CA GLU A 54 9.64 -6.37 -21.23
C GLU A 54 10.75 -6.36 -20.17
N ASP A 55 12.01 -6.21 -20.58
CA ASP A 55 13.15 -6.14 -19.65
C ASP A 55 13.10 -4.89 -18.76
N ASP A 56 12.65 -3.75 -19.30
CA ASP A 56 12.50 -2.51 -18.53
C ASP A 56 11.30 -2.59 -17.59
N LEU A 57 10.18 -3.16 -18.05
CA LEU A 57 9.02 -3.43 -17.21
C LEU A 57 9.38 -4.32 -16.03
N GLU A 58 10.05 -5.45 -16.27
CA GLU A 58 10.46 -6.38 -15.21
C GLU A 58 11.50 -5.77 -14.28
N SER A 59 12.42 -4.94 -14.80
CA SER A 59 13.36 -4.17 -13.98
C SER A 59 12.62 -3.22 -13.02
N VAL A 60 11.65 -2.46 -13.53
CA VAL A 60 10.86 -1.52 -12.72
C VAL A 60 9.98 -2.26 -11.69
N LEU A 61 9.28 -3.32 -12.11
CA LEU A 61 8.46 -4.17 -11.23
C LEU A 61 9.29 -4.96 -10.21
N GLY A 62 10.60 -5.08 -10.42
CA GLY A 62 11.55 -5.65 -9.46
C GLY A 62 11.79 -4.75 -8.23
N ASN A 63 11.39 -3.47 -8.28
CA ASN A 63 11.58 -2.55 -7.16
C ASN A 63 10.54 -2.79 -6.05
N GLN A 64 10.97 -3.52 -5.01
CA GLN A 64 10.14 -3.89 -3.85
C GLN A 64 9.74 -2.73 -2.92
N GLU A 65 10.33 -1.54 -3.11
CA GLU A 65 9.90 -0.34 -2.39
C GLU A 65 8.65 0.28 -3.03
N MET A 66 8.44 0.02 -4.31
CA MET A 66 7.42 0.66 -5.16
C MET A 66 6.31 -0.30 -5.59
N PHE A 67 6.64 -1.57 -5.77
CA PHE A 67 5.69 -2.58 -6.19
C PHE A 67 5.83 -3.84 -5.34
N THR A 68 4.72 -4.52 -5.13
CA THR A 68 4.72 -5.86 -4.54
C THR A 68 3.88 -6.81 -5.37
N ARG A 69 4.28 -8.08 -5.41
CA ARG A 69 3.59 -9.12 -6.16
C ARG A 69 2.68 -9.88 -5.20
N ALA A 70 1.43 -10.08 -5.61
CA ALA A 70 0.43 -10.85 -4.87
C ALA A 70 -0.20 -11.91 -5.77
N VAL A 71 -0.87 -12.88 -5.16
CA VAL A 71 -1.69 -13.86 -5.87
C VAL A 71 -3.10 -13.81 -5.32
N SER A 72 -4.08 -13.69 -6.21
CA SER A 72 -5.50 -13.71 -5.85
C SER A 72 -6.22 -14.65 -6.80
N LYS A 73 -6.83 -15.71 -6.26
CA LYS A 73 -7.55 -16.74 -7.04
C LYS A 73 -6.73 -17.32 -8.22
N GLY A 74 -5.42 -17.44 -8.05
CA GLY A 74 -4.50 -17.94 -9.09
C GLY A 74 -3.90 -16.86 -10.00
N ASN A 75 -4.46 -15.65 -10.02
CA ASN A 75 -3.95 -14.55 -10.85
C ASN A 75 -2.81 -13.83 -10.14
N LYS A 76 -1.74 -13.51 -10.89
CA LYS A 76 -0.60 -12.73 -10.41
C LYS A 76 -0.95 -11.25 -10.49
N LEU A 77 -0.96 -10.58 -9.36
CA LEU A 77 -1.24 -9.15 -9.25
C LEU A 77 0.04 -8.37 -8.93
N ILE A 78 0.12 -7.16 -9.46
CA ILE A 78 1.05 -6.12 -9.03
C ILE A 78 0.26 -5.15 -8.15
N VAL A 79 0.78 -4.82 -6.98
CA VAL A 79 0.19 -3.89 -6.01
C VAL A 79 1.12 -2.69 -5.84
N ALA A 80 0.55 -1.48 -5.91
CA ALA A 80 1.29 -0.24 -5.77
C ALA A 80 1.68 0.02 -4.30
N LYS A 81 2.95 0.34 -4.06
CA LYS A 81 3.51 0.59 -2.74
C LYS A 81 4.24 1.93 -2.75
N THR A 82 4.20 2.65 -1.64
CA THR A 82 5.00 3.87 -1.48
C THR A 82 5.36 4.10 -0.02
N LYS A 83 6.45 4.83 0.23
CA LYS A 83 6.82 5.33 1.56
C LYS A 83 6.16 6.67 1.89
N MET A 84 5.58 7.36 0.90
CA MET A 84 4.90 8.64 1.08
C MET A 84 3.66 8.51 2.00
N ARG A 85 3.49 9.42 2.95
CA ARG A 85 2.33 9.50 3.86
C ARG A 85 1.72 10.90 3.82
N LEU A 86 0.59 11.10 4.50
CA LEU A 86 0.14 12.45 4.85
C LEU A 86 0.96 12.98 6.02
N CYS A 87 1.42 14.23 5.91
CA CYS A 87 2.03 14.93 7.02
C CYS A 87 0.98 15.24 8.09
N ARG A 88 1.37 15.05 9.36
CA ARG A 88 0.50 15.25 10.54
C ARG A 88 0.99 16.36 11.46
N ALA A 89 2.10 17.01 11.11
CA ALA A 89 2.69 18.06 11.91
C ALA A 89 2.00 19.41 11.62
N ASN A 90 1.70 20.15 12.68
CA ASN A 90 1.21 21.51 12.58
C ASN A 90 2.40 22.45 12.33
N GLY A 91 2.34 23.28 11.28
CA GLY A 91 3.43 24.21 10.95
C GLY A 91 4.70 23.53 10.44
N CYS A 92 4.57 22.43 9.69
CA CYS A 92 5.71 21.67 9.18
C CYS A 92 6.48 22.42 8.09
N SER A 93 7.81 22.46 8.18
CA SER A 93 8.71 22.99 7.16
C SER A 93 9.69 21.91 6.69
N GLY A 94 9.46 21.34 5.49
CA GLY A 94 10.47 20.52 4.79
C GLY A 94 10.49 19.02 5.12
N CYS A 95 9.35 18.37 5.34
CA CYS A 95 9.29 16.90 5.45
C CYS A 95 9.23 16.19 4.08
N SER A 96 9.20 14.85 4.07
CA SER A 96 9.03 14.01 2.87
C SER A 96 7.60 13.47 2.71
N ASN A 97 6.60 14.13 3.31
CA ASN A 97 5.21 13.70 3.33
C ASN A 97 4.29 14.78 2.76
N LEU A 98 3.16 14.38 2.17
CA LEU A 98 2.23 15.32 1.56
C LEU A 98 1.58 16.23 2.60
N HIS A 99 1.70 17.54 2.38
CA HIS A 99 0.94 18.54 3.11
C HIS A 99 -0.43 18.67 2.44
N LEU A 100 -1.40 17.89 2.89
CA LEU A 100 -2.73 17.85 2.29
C LEU A 100 -3.83 17.59 3.31
N CYS A 101 -4.96 18.25 3.14
CA CYS A 101 -6.18 17.98 3.88
C CYS A 101 -6.68 16.55 3.59
N LYS A 102 -6.80 15.73 4.63
CA LYS A 102 -7.34 14.37 4.52
C LYS A 102 -8.74 14.33 3.88
N PHE A 103 -9.63 15.26 4.25
CA PHE A 103 -10.97 15.32 3.67
C PHE A 103 -10.96 15.85 2.23
N TYR A 104 -9.99 16.68 1.85
CA TYR A 104 -9.80 17.05 0.45
C TYR A 104 -9.38 15.83 -0.36
N LEU A 105 -8.40 15.06 0.14
CA LEU A 105 -7.96 13.80 -0.48
C LEU A 105 -9.17 12.90 -0.76
N TYR A 106 -10.04 12.72 0.23
CA TYR A 106 -11.25 11.90 0.11
C TYR A 106 -12.34 12.53 -0.77
N GLY A 107 -12.28 13.83 -1.04
CA GLY A 107 -13.26 14.56 -1.85
C GLY A 107 -14.47 15.07 -1.05
N THR A 108 -14.38 15.11 0.27
CA THR A 108 -15.48 15.48 1.19
C THR A 108 -15.22 16.72 2.04
N CYS A 109 -14.13 17.46 1.78
CA CYS A 109 -13.85 18.66 2.58
C CYS A 109 -14.94 19.74 2.39
N PRO A 110 -15.60 20.21 3.47
CA PRO A 110 -16.66 21.22 3.38
C PRO A 110 -16.17 22.62 3.01
N SER A 111 -14.86 22.87 3.06
CA SER A 111 -14.28 24.19 2.86
C SER A 111 -14.55 24.81 1.48
N ASN A 112 -15.00 24.03 0.50
CA ASN A 112 -15.46 24.56 -0.77
C ASN A 112 -16.75 25.37 -0.61
N GLN A 113 -17.38 25.36 0.58
CA GLN A 113 -18.72 25.89 0.77
C GLN A 113 -18.77 27.19 1.59
N ARG A 114 -18.10 27.38 2.75
CA ARG A 114 -18.32 28.62 3.57
C ARG A 114 -17.19 29.14 4.48
N GLN A 115 -16.19 28.34 4.86
CA GLN A 115 -15.07 28.77 5.73
C GLN A 115 -13.81 28.02 5.28
N GLY A 116 -12.76 28.74 4.90
CA GLY A 116 -11.53 28.17 4.35
C GLY A 116 -10.93 27.07 5.25
N CYS A 117 -10.44 25.99 4.63
CA CYS A 117 -9.77 24.90 5.30
C CYS A 117 -8.42 25.40 5.79
N ARG A 118 -8.07 25.04 7.02
CA ARG A 118 -6.74 25.36 7.57
C ARG A 118 -5.64 24.45 7.02
N LEU A 119 -6.02 23.37 6.33
CA LEU A 119 -5.11 22.42 5.72
C LEU A 119 -5.02 22.67 4.21
N CYS A 120 -3.86 22.37 3.64
CA CYS A 120 -3.58 22.57 2.22
C CYS A 120 -4.50 21.72 1.32
N HIS A 121 -5.03 22.32 0.26
CA HIS A 121 -5.83 21.64 -0.79
C HIS A 121 -5.10 21.60 -2.14
N GLU A 122 -3.83 22.00 -2.15
CA GLU A 122 -3.06 22.22 -3.37
C GLU A 122 -1.96 21.18 -3.53
N LEU A 123 -2.16 20.26 -4.47
CA LEU A 123 -1.13 19.30 -4.88
C LEU A 123 0.05 19.98 -5.60
N THR A 124 -0.21 21.16 -6.21
CA THR A 124 0.76 21.95 -6.99
C THR A 124 1.59 22.92 -6.15
N SER A 125 1.49 22.89 -4.82
CA SER A 125 2.41 23.67 -3.98
C SER A 125 3.85 23.20 -4.18
N GLU A 126 4.83 24.11 -4.06
CA GLU A 126 6.27 23.80 -4.26
C GLU A 126 6.70 22.56 -3.48
N HIS A 127 6.29 22.49 -2.21
CA HIS A 127 6.57 21.36 -1.34
C HIS A 127 5.96 20.05 -1.86
N ASN A 128 4.67 20.04 -2.20
CA ASN A 128 3.99 18.82 -2.63
C ASN A 128 4.50 18.34 -3.99
N ILE A 129 4.80 19.24 -4.94
CA ILE A 129 5.42 18.87 -6.22
C ILE A 129 6.76 18.16 -5.98
N ARG A 130 7.60 18.72 -5.10
CA ARG A 130 8.89 18.11 -4.75
C ARG A 130 8.71 16.71 -4.16
N VAL A 131 7.83 16.55 -3.17
CA VAL A 131 7.55 15.25 -2.53
C VAL A 131 6.99 14.24 -3.54
N LEU A 132 6.04 14.66 -4.40
CA LEU A 132 5.47 13.78 -5.43
C LEU A 132 6.55 13.31 -6.41
N ARG A 133 7.45 14.21 -6.83
CA ARG A 133 8.55 13.87 -7.74
C ARG A 133 9.56 12.92 -7.14
N GLU A 134 9.92 13.12 -5.86
CA GLU A 134 10.81 12.20 -5.13
C GLU A 134 10.26 10.77 -5.07
N HIS A 135 8.95 10.60 -5.21
CA HIS A 135 8.28 9.30 -5.20
C HIS A 135 7.77 8.84 -6.57
N TYR A 136 8.03 9.57 -7.66
CA TYR A 136 7.53 9.29 -9.02
C TYR A 136 5.99 9.31 -9.13
N LEU A 137 5.33 10.22 -8.42
CA LEU A 137 3.86 10.29 -8.30
C LEU A 137 3.28 11.62 -8.83
N GLU A 138 4.07 12.45 -9.52
CA GLU A 138 3.64 13.77 -10.01
C GLU A 138 2.48 13.73 -11.02
N GLU A 139 2.31 12.61 -11.72
CA GLU A 139 1.21 12.41 -12.69
C GLU A 139 -0.10 11.93 -12.04
N LEU A 140 -0.08 11.59 -10.74
CA LEU A 140 -1.27 11.11 -10.05
C LEU A 140 -2.15 12.29 -9.60
N GLY A 141 -3.41 12.23 -10.01
CA GLY A 141 -4.44 13.12 -9.52
C GLY A 141 -4.92 12.73 -8.12
N ARG A 142 -5.73 13.61 -7.52
CA ARG A 142 -6.30 13.44 -6.18
C ARG A 142 -6.91 12.05 -5.92
N LYS A 143 -7.72 11.52 -6.86
CA LYS A 143 -8.40 10.22 -6.69
C LYS A 143 -7.39 9.06 -6.65
N GLU A 144 -6.38 9.09 -7.53
CA GLU A 144 -5.34 8.08 -7.61
C GLU A 144 -4.44 8.12 -6.37
N LEU A 145 -4.06 9.32 -5.92
CA LEU A 145 -3.36 9.52 -4.65
C LEU A 145 -4.17 9.03 -3.46
N CYS A 146 -5.50 9.22 -3.48
CA CYS A 146 -6.38 8.70 -2.43
C CYS A 146 -6.32 7.16 -2.38
N THR A 147 -6.46 6.49 -3.53
CA THR A 147 -6.31 5.02 -3.62
C THR A 147 -4.96 4.57 -3.08
N LEU A 148 -3.88 5.19 -3.55
CA LEU A 148 -2.51 4.81 -3.17
C LEU A 148 -2.25 5.01 -1.68
N LEU A 149 -2.67 6.14 -1.11
CA LEU A 149 -2.44 6.45 0.30
C LEU A 149 -3.31 5.59 1.22
N LEU A 150 -4.56 5.27 0.85
CA LEU A 150 -5.42 4.43 1.69
C LEU A 150 -4.81 3.04 1.95
N GLN A 151 -4.07 2.47 0.98
CA GLN A 151 -3.40 1.17 1.16
C GLN A 151 -1.97 1.26 1.71
N ASN A 152 -1.37 2.46 1.80
CA ASN A 152 0.02 2.65 2.24
C ASN A 152 0.17 3.43 3.57
N ASP A 153 -0.75 4.34 3.90
CA ASP A 153 -0.73 5.15 5.13
C ASP A 153 -1.64 4.55 6.21
N ASN A 154 -1.00 3.87 7.17
CA ASN A 154 -1.68 3.14 8.25
C ASN A 154 -2.50 3.98 9.24
N ALA A 155 -2.47 5.33 9.18
CA ALA A 155 -3.38 6.13 10.00
C ALA A 155 -4.69 6.49 9.30
N LEU A 156 -4.78 6.28 7.99
CA LEU A 156 -5.98 6.64 7.23
C LEU A 156 -7.12 5.66 7.49
N LEU A 157 -6.80 4.38 7.66
CA LEU A 157 -7.76 3.29 7.87
C LEU A 157 -7.59 2.62 9.24
N PRO A 158 -8.67 2.07 9.81
CA PRO A 158 -8.59 1.26 11.02
C PRO A 158 -7.93 -0.10 10.71
N PRO A 159 -7.10 -0.67 11.59
CA PRO A 159 -6.58 -2.02 11.39
C PRO A 159 -7.70 -3.06 11.58
N VAL A 160 -7.57 -4.22 10.94
CA VAL A 160 -8.48 -5.36 11.16
C VAL A 160 -8.34 -5.85 12.60
N CYS A 161 -9.48 -6.13 13.24
CA CYS A 161 -9.52 -6.61 14.61
C CYS A 161 -9.11 -8.09 14.68
N PHE A 162 -7.89 -8.35 15.16
CA PHE A 162 -7.38 -9.72 15.35
C PHE A 162 -8.27 -10.53 16.31
N THR A 163 -8.66 -9.97 17.45
CA THR A 163 -9.46 -10.67 18.48
C THR A 163 -10.89 -10.97 18.04
N TYR A 164 -11.47 -10.15 17.15
CA TYR A 164 -12.75 -10.45 16.50
C TYR A 164 -12.66 -11.69 15.61
N ASN A 165 -11.52 -11.88 14.94
CA ASN A 165 -11.26 -13.04 14.09
C ASN A 165 -10.84 -14.30 14.87
N LYS A 166 -11.03 -14.32 16.19
CA LYS A 166 -10.73 -15.45 17.08
C LYS A 166 -11.95 -15.77 17.94
N GLY A 167 -12.09 -17.05 18.30
CA GLY A 167 -13.22 -17.53 19.10
C GLY A 167 -14.50 -17.70 18.28
N SER A 168 -15.59 -17.93 18.98
CA SER A 168 -16.94 -18.10 18.43
C SER A 168 -17.86 -16.94 18.83
N GLY A 169 -19.00 -16.83 18.17
CA GLY A 169 -20.03 -15.84 18.49
C GLY A 169 -19.79 -14.48 17.83
N GLU A 170 -20.81 -13.62 17.92
CA GLU A 170 -20.95 -12.37 17.15
C GLU A 170 -19.69 -11.47 17.17
N TYR A 171 -19.03 -11.35 18.32
CA TYR A 171 -17.86 -10.48 18.49
C TYR A 171 -16.53 -11.24 18.63
N GLY A 172 -16.57 -12.58 18.56
CA GLY A 172 -15.40 -13.41 18.86
C GLY A 172 -14.86 -13.10 20.27
N TYR A 173 -13.54 -13.01 20.40
CA TYR A 173 -12.87 -12.60 21.63
C TYR A 173 -12.65 -11.09 21.75
N CYS A 174 -13.32 -10.26 20.94
CA CYS A 174 -13.17 -8.82 21.04
C CYS A 174 -13.84 -8.29 22.33
N PRO A 175 -13.08 -7.72 23.29
CA PRO A 175 -13.65 -7.22 24.54
C PRO A 175 -14.53 -5.98 24.32
N ASP A 176 -14.19 -5.18 23.32
CA ASP A 176 -14.85 -3.91 23.01
C ASP A 176 -16.19 -4.10 22.27
N LYS A 177 -16.45 -5.32 21.75
CA LYS A 177 -17.69 -5.68 21.02
C LYS A 177 -18.06 -4.61 19.98
N GLY A 178 -19.31 -4.14 19.98
CA GLY A 178 -19.81 -3.10 19.08
C GLY A 178 -19.13 -1.72 19.19
N SER A 179 -18.33 -1.49 20.24
CA SER A 179 -17.60 -0.24 20.45
C SER A 179 -16.14 -0.29 20.00
N CYS A 180 -15.71 -1.40 19.39
CA CYS A 180 -14.33 -1.54 18.93
C CYS A 180 -13.98 -0.52 17.85
N ARG A 181 -12.79 0.08 17.95
CA ARG A 181 -12.26 1.02 16.94
C ARG A 181 -11.43 0.33 15.84
N ARG A 182 -11.37 -1.00 15.88
CA ARG A 182 -10.68 -1.86 14.92
C ARG A 182 -11.74 -2.52 14.04
N LEU A 183 -11.43 -2.74 12.76
CA LEU A 183 -12.42 -3.20 11.80
C LEU A 183 -12.83 -4.66 12.07
N HIS A 184 -14.12 -4.90 12.31
CA HIS A 184 -14.69 -6.25 12.45
C HIS A 184 -15.11 -6.80 11.09
N ILE A 185 -14.14 -7.26 10.32
CA ILE A 185 -14.33 -7.99 9.06
C ILE A 185 -13.53 -9.29 9.13
N CYS A 186 -14.05 -10.34 8.50
CA CYS A 186 -13.39 -11.63 8.37
C CYS A 186 -12.03 -11.49 7.66
N GLU A 187 -10.95 -11.84 8.34
CA GLU A 187 -9.60 -11.79 7.78
C GLU A 187 -9.45 -12.76 6.60
N ARG A 188 -10.05 -13.95 6.70
CA ARG A 188 -10.06 -14.95 5.62
C ARG A 188 -10.80 -14.48 4.38
N TYR A 189 -11.81 -13.64 4.53
CA TYR A 189 -12.54 -13.05 3.41
C TYR A 189 -11.68 -12.03 2.66
N ILE A 190 -10.96 -11.20 3.42
CA ILE A 190 -9.98 -10.28 2.85
C ILE A 190 -8.93 -11.08 2.09
N THR A 191 -8.30 -12.10 2.69
CA THR A 191 -7.27 -12.91 2.01
C THR A 191 -7.83 -13.82 0.90
N GLY A 192 -9.15 -13.94 0.77
CA GLY A 192 -9.78 -14.79 -0.25
C GLY A 192 -9.72 -16.29 0.06
N THR A 193 -9.43 -16.68 1.31
CA THR A 193 -9.36 -18.08 1.77
C THR A 193 -10.58 -18.51 2.59
N CYS A 194 -11.57 -17.62 2.76
CA CYS A 194 -12.80 -17.95 3.49
C CYS A 194 -13.71 -18.86 2.66
N ALA A 195 -14.05 -20.03 3.21
CA ALA A 195 -15.10 -20.90 2.70
C ALA A 195 -16.47 -20.43 3.24
N ALA A 196 -16.91 -19.25 2.78
CA ALA A 196 -18.14 -18.60 3.25
C ALA A 196 -19.40 -19.47 3.09
N GLU A 197 -19.40 -20.34 2.09
CA GLU A 197 -20.53 -21.23 1.76
C GLU A 197 -20.72 -22.39 2.73
N VAL A 198 -19.78 -22.61 3.67
CA VAL A 198 -19.84 -23.73 4.62
C VAL A 198 -20.29 -23.27 6.00
N ASP A 199 -19.49 -22.44 6.68
CA ASP A 199 -19.84 -21.87 7.99
C ASP A 199 -18.83 -20.77 8.38
N CYS A 200 -19.11 -19.49 8.03
CA CYS A 200 -18.32 -18.37 8.55
C CYS A 200 -19.19 -17.43 9.37
N ASP A 201 -18.88 -17.30 10.65
CA ASP A 201 -19.56 -16.43 11.61
C ASP A 201 -19.04 -14.98 11.62
N ARG A 202 -18.28 -14.59 10.60
CA ARG A 202 -17.61 -13.28 10.50
C ARG A 202 -18.17 -12.48 9.34
N SER A 203 -18.23 -11.15 9.51
CA SER A 203 -18.77 -10.24 8.50
C SER A 203 -17.90 -10.22 7.24
N HIS A 204 -18.57 -10.31 6.08
CA HIS A 204 -18.00 -10.17 4.74
C HIS A 204 -18.48 -8.88 4.05
N ASP A 205 -19.18 -8.01 4.77
CA ASP A 205 -19.77 -6.80 4.21
C ASP A 205 -19.28 -5.55 4.97
N PHE A 206 -18.64 -4.65 4.23
CA PHE A 206 -18.16 -3.37 4.75
C PHE A 206 -19.28 -2.36 5.00
N TYR A 207 -20.50 -2.63 4.54
CA TYR A 207 -21.69 -1.81 4.78
C TYR A 207 -22.47 -2.22 6.04
N GLU A 208 -22.10 -3.32 6.70
CA GLU A 208 -22.67 -3.69 8.00
C GLU A 208 -22.43 -2.59 9.06
N PRO A 209 -23.30 -2.46 10.08
CA PRO A 209 -23.29 -1.31 10.99
C PRO A 209 -21.93 -1.04 11.65
N HIS A 210 -21.24 -2.09 12.13
CA HIS A 210 -19.95 -1.93 12.79
C HIS A 210 -18.82 -1.57 11.81
N PRO A 211 -18.55 -2.34 10.72
CA PRO A 211 -17.56 -1.96 9.71
C PRO A 211 -17.74 -0.54 9.16
N LEU A 212 -18.96 -0.19 8.74
CA LEU A 212 -19.26 1.10 8.15
C LEU A 212 -19.00 2.24 9.15
N ASN A 213 -19.49 2.11 10.39
CA ASN A 213 -19.28 3.12 11.42
C ASN A 213 -17.79 3.28 11.74
N THR A 214 -17.03 2.18 11.83
CA THR A 214 -15.58 2.23 12.09
C THR A 214 -14.82 2.99 10.99
N LEU A 215 -15.20 2.79 9.73
CA LEU A 215 -14.64 3.51 8.58
C LEU A 215 -15.03 5.00 8.58
N GLN A 216 -16.31 5.31 8.85
CA GLN A 216 -16.81 6.68 8.93
C GLN A 216 -16.20 7.46 10.10
N GLN A 217 -15.92 6.82 11.23
CA GLN A 217 -15.16 7.44 12.34
C GLN A 217 -13.73 7.84 11.92
N ARG A 218 -13.18 7.20 10.89
CA ARG A 218 -11.92 7.60 10.24
C ARG A 218 -12.13 8.60 9.10
N GLY A 219 -13.35 9.08 8.89
CA GLY A 219 -13.71 10.05 7.87
C GLY A 219 -13.84 9.46 6.46
N VAL A 220 -13.82 8.13 6.32
CA VAL A 220 -13.98 7.47 5.01
C VAL A 220 -15.43 7.65 4.56
N PRO A 221 -15.69 8.27 3.40
CA PRO A 221 -17.04 8.45 2.88
C PRO A 221 -17.56 7.18 2.19
N ASN A 222 -18.87 7.08 2.03
CA ASN A 222 -19.55 5.89 1.49
C ASN A 222 -19.04 5.50 0.10
N GLU A 223 -18.69 6.47 -0.73
CA GLU A 223 -18.17 6.25 -2.09
C GLU A 223 -16.85 5.47 -2.09
N LEU A 224 -16.05 5.57 -1.02
CA LEU A 224 -14.80 4.83 -0.87
C LEU A 224 -15.00 3.45 -0.20
N VAL A 225 -16.15 3.20 0.43
CA VAL A 225 -16.44 1.90 1.07
C VAL A 225 -16.44 0.77 0.03
N ALA A 226 -16.92 1.04 -1.17
CA ALA A 226 -16.94 0.09 -2.28
C ALA A 226 -15.54 -0.46 -2.65
N SER A 227 -14.46 0.30 -2.43
CA SER A 227 -13.10 -0.16 -2.74
C SER A 227 -12.40 -0.85 -1.56
N MET A 228 -13.00 -0.88 -0.36
CA MET A 228 -12.31 -1.29 0.86
C MET A 228 -11.82 -2.74 0.81
N LEU A 229 -12.55 -3.66 0.19
CA LEU A 229 -12.08 -5.03 0.03
C LEU A 229 -10.72 -5.10 -0.71
N SER A 230 -10.62 -4.42 -1.86
CA SER A 230 -9.38 -4.34 -2.63
C SER A 230 -8.29 -3.60 -1.85
N THR A 231 -8.63 -2.50 -1.18
CA THR A 231 -7.68 -1.74 -0.36
C THR A 231 -7.08 -2.59 0.78
N TYR A 232 -7.89 -3.33 1.53
CA TYR A 232 -7.40 -4.17 2.63
C TYR A 232 -6.61 -5.39 2.13
N ARG A 233 -6.96 -5.96 0.97
CA ARG A 233 -6.13 -6.97 0.29
C ARG A 233 -4.74 -6.43 -0.04
N ASN A 234 -4.69 -5.23 -0.58
CA ASN A 234 -3.44 -4.56 -0.93
C ASN A 234 -2.61 -4.26 0.32
N ILE A 235 -3.23 -3.81 1.41
CA ILE A 235 -2.55 -3.61 2.71
C ILE A 235 -1.88 -4.90 3.19
N GLN A 236 -2.57 -6.04 3.13
CA GLN A 236 -2.00 -7.33 3.54
C GLN A 236 -0.82 -7.74 2.64
N ALA A 237 -0.95 -7.60 1.32
CA ALA A 237 0.14 -7.90 0.38
C ALA A 237 1.40 -7.04 0.64
N ILE A 238 1.20 -5.75 0.92
CA ILE A 238 2.28 -4.83 1.27
C ILE A 238 2.91 -5.23 2.61
N GLY A 239 2.11 -5.61 3.61
CA GLY A 239 2.58 -6.07 4.92
C GLY A 239 3.46 -7.31 4.85
N HIS A 240 2.97 -8.39 4.21
CA HIS A 240 3.71 -9.66 4.09
C HIS A 240 5.09 -9.50 3.43
N THR A 241 5.21 -8.60 2.45
CA THR A 241 6.51 -8.36 1.80
C THR A 241 7.49 -7.60 2.67
N ASN A 242 7.02 -6.68 3.53
CA ASN A 242 7.89 -6.04 4.51
C ASN A 242 8.44 -7.08 5.50
N ASP A 243 7.61 -8.02 5.96
CA ASP A 243 8.04 -9.08 6.88
C ASP A 243 9.11 -9.99 6.25
N ILE A 244 8.94 -10.41 5.00
CA ILE A 244 9.92 -11.23 4.27
C ILE A 244 11.26 -10.49 4.12
N VAL A 245 11.22 -9.20 3.76
CA VAL A 245 12.43 -8.38 3.61
C VAL A 245 13.15 -8.23 4.95
N CYS A 246 12.43 -7.98 6.04
CA CYS A 246 13.01 -7.88 7.39
C CYS A 246 13.67 -9.20 7.83
N VAL A 247 13.03 -10.36 7.57
CA VAL A 247 13.61 -11.68 7.87
C VAL A 247 14.89 -11.92 7.06
N ASN A 248 14.90 -11.58 5.77
CA ASN A 248 16.06 -11.75 4.91
C ASN A 248 17.23 -10.83 5.31
N GLN A 249 16.96 -9.59 5.72
CA GLN A 249 18.00 -8.68 6.24
C GLN A 249 18.61 -9.20 7.54
N SER A 250 17.77 -9.68 8.47
CA SER A 250 18.21 -10.28 9.74
C SER A 250 19.12 -11.50 9.51
N ASN A 251 18.76 -12.35 8.54
CA ASN A 251 19.55 -13.52 8.17
C ASN A 251 20.88 -13.17 7.46
N SER A 252 20.90 -12.12 6.64
CA SER A 252 22.13 -11.62 5.99
C SER A 252 23.10 -10.98 6.99
N SER A 253 22.61 -10.24 7.98
CA SER A 253 23.43 -9.69 9.07
C SER A 253 23.99 -10.79 9.98
N SER A 254 23.25 -11.88 10.21
CA SER A 254 23.74 -13.03 10.98
C SER A 254 24.83 -13.83 10.25
N LYS A 255 24.80 -13.88 8.92
CA LYS A 255 25.86 -14.54 8.12
C LYS A 255 27.17 -13.73 8.09
N HIS A 256 27.10 -12.41 8.28
CA HIS A 256 28.32 -11.59 8.34
C HIS A 256 29.05 -11.71 9.69
N LEU A 257 28.34 -12.11 10.77
CA LEU A 257 28.93 -12.33 12.09
C LEU A 257 29.55 -13.73 12.28
N GLN A 258 29.36 -14.65 11.32
CA GLN A 258 29.93 -16.01 11.36
C GLN A 258 31.19 -16.17 10.50
N MET A 259 31.73 -15.05 9.98
CA MET A 259 32.94 -14.99 9.17
C MET A 259 34.02 -14.05 9.74
N LEU A 260 33.90 -13.67 11.01
CA LEU A 260 34.96 -13.06 11.82
C LEU A 260 35.36 -14.03 12.93
#